data_AF-A0A7K0RD53-F1
#
_entry.id   AF-A0A7K0RD53-F1
#
_cell.length_a   1.000
_cell.length_b   1.000
_cell.length_c   1.000
_cell.angle_alpha   90.00
_cell.angle_beta   90.00
_cell.angle_gamma   90.00
#
_symmetry.space_group_name_H-M   'P 1'
#
loop_
_entity.id
_entity.type
_entity.pdbx_description
1 polymer ?
#
loop_
_entity_poly.entity_id
_entity_poly.type
_entity_poly.pdbx_seq_one_letter_code
_entity_poly.pdbx_strand_id
1 'polypeptide(L)'
;MTARFVAWRILRDVDTNDAYANLVTPRELRSAGLSKPDAAFVTELVYGSLRMRGLYDVVIAHAARRDIQAVDAEIRDVLRLACHQWIA
;
A
#
# COMPACT_ATOMS: atom_id res chain seq x y z
N MET A 1 -1.98 10.63 12.80
CA MET A 1 -1.53 9.46 12.02
C MET A 1 -0.66 9.94 10.87
N THR A 2 0.34 9.17 10.44
CA THR A 2 1.18 9.55 9.29
C THR A 2 0.53 9.13 7.97
N ALA A 3 0.86 9.81 6.87
CA ALA A 3 0.39 9.44 5.53
C ALA A 3 0.71 7.97 5.20
N ARG A 4 1.95 7.51 5.46
CA ARG A 4 2.35 6.12 5.20
C ARG A 4 1.50 5.10 5.97
N PHE A 5 1.17 5.38 7.21
CA PHE A 5 0.32 4.49 8.02
C PHE A 5 -1.11 4.42 7.47
N VAL A 6 -1.67 5.54 7.01
CA VAL A 6 -3.00 5.58 6.36
C VAL A 6 -2.97 4.77 5.07
N ALA A 7 -1.94 4.92 4.24
CA ALA A 7 -1.78 4.14 3.00
C ALA A 7 -1.69 2.63 3.27
N TRP A 8 -0.88 2.22 4.25
CA TRP A 8 -0.78 0.83 4.68
C TRP A 8 -2.12 0.27 5.16
N ARG A 9 -2.87 1.02 5.97
CA ARG A 9 -4.20 0.60 6.44
C ARG A 9 -5.18 0.40 5.28
N ILE A 10 -5.16 1.29 4.28
CA ILE A 10 -5.98 1.15 3.08
C ILE A 10 -5.60 -0.12 2.31
N LEU A 11 -4.30 -0.37 2.07
CA LEU A 11 -3.87 -1.60 1.40
C LEU A 11 -4.29 -2.86 2.17
N ARG A 12 -4.18 -2.84 3.50
CA ARG A 12 -4.60 -3.95 4.35
C ARG A 12 -6.11 -4.23 4.22
N ASP A 13 -6.93 -3.18 4.15
CA ASP A 13 -8.37 -3.30 3.94
C ASP A 13 -8.69 -3.89 2.56
N VAL A 14 -8.01 -3.40 1.51
CA VAL A 14 -8.13 -3.93 0.14
C VAL A 14 -7.74 -5.41 0.07
N ASP A 15 -6.59 -5.79 0.65
CA ASP A 15 -6.08 -7.17 0.58
C ASP A 15 -6.84 -8.16 1.49
N THR A 16 -7.55 -7.68 2.54
CA THR A 16 -8.26 -8.56 3.49
C THR A 16 -9.75 -8.67 3.20
N ASN A 17 -10.39 -7.56 2.84
CA ASN A 17 -11.85 -7.46 2.73
C ASN A 17 -12.32 -7.39 1.27
N ASP A 18 -11.42 -7.62 0.30
CA ASP A 18 -11.65 -7.44 -1.14
C ASP A 18 -12.29 -6.07 -1.45
N ALA A 19 -11.96 -5.08 -0.63
CA ALA A 19 -12.58 -3.78 -0.68
C ALA A 19 -11.99 -2.99 -1.86
N TYR A 20 -12.84 -2.38 -2.67
CA TYR A 20 -12.35 -1.58 -3.79
C TYR A 20 -11.60 -0.34 -3.30
N ALA A 21 -10.37 -0.17 -3.77
CA ALA A 21 -9.50 0.95 -3.38
C ALA A 21 -10.14 2.33 -3.61
N ASN A 22 -10.97 2.47 -4.65
CA ASN A 22 -11.72 3.69 -4.95
C ASN A 22 -12.82 4.03 -3.95
N LEU A 23 -13.29 3.05 -3.17
CA LEU A 23 -14.26 3.26 -2.10
C LEU A 23 -13.58 3.50 -0.76
N VAL A 24 -12.55 2.71 -0.44
CA VAL A 24 -11.84 2.78 0.85
C VAL A 24 -10.99 4.05 0.95
N THR A 25 -10.24 4.40 -0.09
CA THR A 25 -9.28 5.53 -0.02
C THR A 25 -9.96 6.86 0.37
N PRO A 26 -11.07 7.29 -0.28
CA PRO A 26 -11.73 8.53 0.12
C PRO A 26 -12.30 8.48 1.55
N ARG A 27 -12.77 7.32 2.01
CA ARG A 27 -13.30 7.13 3.38
C ARG A 27 -12.20 7.29 4.42
N GLU A 28 -11.06 6.64 4.19
CA GLU A 28 -9.92 6.68 5.09
C GLU A 28 -9.27 8.07 5.13
N LEU A 29 -9.16 8.75 3.99
CA LEU A 29 -8.67 10.13 3.92
C LEU A 29 -9.52 11.12 4.71
N ARG A 30 -10.85 11.03 4.60
CA ARG A 30 -11.78 11.86 5.39
C ARG A 30 -11.61 11.61 6.89
N SER A 31 -11.42 10.35 7.27
CA SER A 31 -11.28 9.94 8.68
C SER A 31 -9.92 10.31 9.28
N ALA A 32 -8.86 10.37 8.45
CA ALA A 32 -7.50 10.62 8.91
C ALA A 32 -7.17 12.10 9.19
N GLY A 33 -7.98 13.04 8.68
CA GLY A 33 -7.78 14.48 8.93
C GLY A 33 -6.45 15.03 8.40
N LEU A 34 -5.95 14.47 7.30
CA LEU A 34 -4.65 14.81 6.72
C LEU A 34 -4.64 16.17 6.02
N SER A 35 -3.46 16.78 5.94
CA SER A 35 -3.22 17.94 5.07
C SER A 35 -3.44 17.58 3.60
N LYS A 36 -3.69 18.58 2.74
CA LYS A 36 -3.85 18.34 1.29
C LYS A 36 -2.63 17.61 0.67
N PRO A 37 -1.36 18.02 0.94
CA PRO A 37 -0.20 17.29 0.46
C PRO A 37 -0.13 15.84 0.95
N ASP A 38 -0.42 15.59 2.23
CA ASP A 38 -0.39 14.25 2.79
C ASP A 38 -1.50 13.35 2.19
N ALA A 39 -2.69 13.90 1.96
CA ALA A 39 -3.78 13.18 1.32
C ALA A 39 -3.47 12.82 -0.14
N ALA A 40 -2.83 13.73 -0.88
CA ALA A 40 -2.32 13.45 -2.21
C ALA A 40 -1.25 12.35 -2.18
N PHE A 41 -0.33 12.42 -1.20
CA PHE A 41 0.72 11.42 -1.04
C PHE A 41 0.17 10.03 -0.70
N VAL A 42 -0.85 9.93 0.16
CA VAL A 42 -1.57 8.67 0.44
C VAL A 42 -2.20 8.13 -0.84
N THR A 43 -2.86 8.98 -1.62
CA THR A 43 -3.52 8.59 -2.86
C THR A 43 -2.51 7.98 -3.82
N GLU A 44 -1.37 8.65 -4.02
CA GLU A 44 -0.30 8.13 -4.88
C GLU A 44 0.25 6.81 -4.35
N LEU A 45 0.57 6.74 -3.06
CA LEU A 45 1.07 5.52 -2.44
C LEU A 45 0.14 4.32 -2.64
N VAL A 46 -1.16 4.50 -2.43
CA VAL A 46 -2.15 3.42 -2.56
C VAL A 46 -2.32 3.00 -4.01
N TYR A 47 -2.63 3.93 -4.91
CA TYR A 47 -2.91 3.56 -6.30
C TYR A 47 -1.66 3.15 -7.06
N GLY A 48 -0.52 3.79 -6.80
CA GLY A 48 0.77 3.46 -7.39
C GLY A 48 1.26 2.07 -6.96
N SER A 49 1.16 1.74 -5.67
CA SER A 49 1.52 0.40 -5.18
C SER A 49 0.61 -0.71 -5.70
N LEU A 50 -0.71 -0.47 -5.78
CA LEU A 50 -1.65 -1.43 -6.37
C LEU A 50 -1.41 -1.64 -7.86
N ARG A 51 -1.16 -0.56 -8.61
CA ARG A 51 -0.87 -0.62 -10.05
C ARG A 51 0.38 -1.44 -10.35
N MET A 52 1.41 -1.29 -9.51
CA MET A 52 2.71 -1.94 -9.70
C MET A 52 2.89 -3.22 -8.88
N ARG A 53 1.83 -3.71 -8.23
CA ARG A 53 1.85 -4.86 -7.31
C ARG A 53 2.57 -6.08 -7.88
N GLY A 54 2.28 -6.46 -9.13
CA GLY A 54 2.91 -7.61 -9.76
C GLY A 54 4.44 -7.47 -9.90
N LEU A 55 4.92 -6.27 -10.25
CA LEU A 55 6.36 -6.00 -10.30
C LEU A 55 6.98 -6.04 -8.90
N TYR A 56 6.33 -5.39 -7.93
CA TYR A 56 6.86 -5.33 -6.56
C TYR A 56 6.89 -6.70 -5.90
N ASP A 57 5.91 -7.57 -6.14
CA ASP A 57 5.91 -8.95 -5.63
C ASP A 57 7.13 -9.74 -6.15
N VAL A 58 7.52 -9.54 -7.41
CA VAL A 58 8.74 -10.16 -7.98
C VAL A 58 10.00 -9.60 -7.33
N VAL A 59 10.10 -8.27 -7.17
CA VAL A 59 11.23 -7.61 -6.51
C VAL A 59 11.39 -8.11 -5.07
N ILE A 60 10.29 -8.17 -4.33
CA ILE A 60 10.26 -8.62 -2.94
C ILE A 60 10.66 -10.10 -2.84
N ALA A 61 10.09 -10.98 -3.68
CA ALA A 61 10.42 -12.40 -3.67
C ALA A 61 11.91 -12.64 -3.96
N HIS A 62 12.48 -11.90 -4.92
CA HIS A 62 13.90 -11.96 -5.24
C HIS A 62 14.77 -11.52 -4.04
N ALA A 63 14.46 -10.38 -3.43
CA ALA A 63 15.21 -9.86 -2.29
C ALA A 63 15.08 -10.74 -1.04
N ALA A 64 13.90 -11.28 -0.77
CA ALA A 64 13.60 -12.10 0.40
C ALA A 64 14.05 -13.57 0.26
N ARG A 65 14.47 -13.99 -0.95
CA ARG A 65 14.86 -15.36 -1.33
C ARG A 65 13.82 -16.41 -0.91
N ARG A 66 12.55 -16.06 -1.03
CA ARG A 66 11.41 -16.92 -0.70
C ARG A 66 10.23 -16.53 -1.57
N ASP A 67 9.28 -17.45 -1.70
CA ASP A 67 8.02 -17.16 -2.36
C ASP A 67 7.29 -16.00 -1.66
N ILE A 68 6.63 -15.13 -2.43
CA ILE A 68 5.94 -13.96 -1.92
C ILE A 68 4.80 -14.32 -0.96
N GLN A 69 4.19 -15.50 -1.11
CA GLN A 69 3.16 -16.02 -0.21
C GLN A 69 3.72 -16.53 1.11
N ALA A 70 5.03 -16.80 1.18
CA ALA A 70 5.72 -17.12 2.43
C ALA A 70 6.08 -15.88 3.28
N VAL A 71 5.79 -14.68 2.76
CA VAL A 71 5.88 -13.43 3.53
C VAL A 71 4.51 -13.15 4.14
N ASP A 72 4.48 -12.84 5.44
CA ASP A 72 3.24 -12.46 6.13
C ASP A 72 2.53 -11.34 5.39
N ALA A 73 1.21 -11.46 5.23
CA ALA A 73 0.43 -10.56 4.38
C ALA A 73 0.59 -9.08 4.76
N GLU A 74 0.60 -8.79 6.06
CA GLU A 74 0.82 -7.44 6.59
C GLU A 74 2.20 -6.88 6.21
N ILE A 75 3.25 -7.70 6.31
CA ILE A 75 4.61 -7.31 5.96
C ILE A 75 4.74 -7.12 4.45
N ARG A 76 4.06 -7.97 3.66
CA ARG A 76 4.03 -7.83 2.20
C ARG A 76 3.42 -6.49 1.77
N ASP A 77 2.38 -6.01 2.44
CA ASP A 77 1.78 -4.69 2.15
C ASP A 77 2.75 -3.55 2.47
N VAL A 78 3.47 -3.63 3.59
CA VAL A 78 4.53 -2.66 3.94
C VAL A 78 5.65 -2.68 2.90
N LEU A 79 6.11 -3.85 2.49
CA LEU A 79 7.19 -3.99 1.50
C LEU A 79 6.77 -3.46 0.13
N ARG A 80 5.52 -3.65 -0.30
CA ARG A 80 5.00 -3.07 -1.55
C ARG A 80 4.99 -1.55 -1.51
N LEU A 81 4.58 -0.94 -0.38
CA LEU A 81 4.67 0.51 -0.19
C LEU A 81 6.12 0.98 -0.24
N ALA A 82 7.03 0.29 0.44
CA ALA A 82 8.45 0.62 0.40
C ALA A 82 9.00 0.53 -1.03
N CYS A 83 8.76 -0.57 -1.75
CA CYS A 83 9.15 -0.69 -3.16
C CYS A 83 8.62 0.48 -3.99
N HIS A 84 7.37 0.87 -3.82
CA HIS A 84 6.81 2.01 -4.53
C HIS A 84 7.57 3.31 -4.23
N GLN A 85 7.85 3.60 -2.97
CA GLN A 85 8.55 4.84 -2.57
C GLN A 85 10.00 4.92 -3.05
N TRP A 86 10.66 3.79 -3.26
CA TRP A 86 12.08 3.74 -3.62
C TRP A 86 12.32 3.55 -5.12
N ILE A 87 11.34 3.02 -5.86
CA ILE A 87 11.50 2.65 -7.28
C ILE A 87 10.75 3.61 -8.21
N ALA A 88 9.68 4.27 -7.74
CA ALA A 88 8.86 5.18 -8.54
C ALA A 88 9.34 6.64 -8.50
#